data_AF-X0YZK7-F1
#
_entry.id   AF-X0YZK7-F1
#
_cell.length_a   1.000
_cell.length_b   1.000
_cell.length_c   1.000
_cell.angle_alpha   90.00
_cell.angle_beta   90.00
_cell.angle_gamma   90.00
#
_symmetry.space_group_name_H-M   'P 1'
#
loop_
_entity.id
_entity.type
_entity.pdbx_description
1 polymer ?
#
loop_
_entity_poly.entity_id
_entity_poly.type
_entity_poly.pdbx_seq_one_letter_code
_entity_poly.pdbx_strand_id
1 'polypeptide(L)'
;RRELKVKIKIRGADDTPTLRDERIPAKNELLRVLLSGDRKARAAAALVAFAGLRLETLGDYGGTDGLRAGDLPEMRLAGRKVEFDRVPALVVVREELSKGGHRYFTFLAEEGCGYVREYLEDRIRRGEKLTPDSPIITPKLRMKPFVRTINIGDAIRKAVRKAGFGWRPYVLRSYFDTQLMLAESKGLVLRDYRQFWMGHKGDIEARYTTNKHRLPGEVVEDMRAAYQRSQEYLQTAAPETPSGEKIMEGFKKQLLLVAGFKPDEVEKMDVLGMGDEEFQAKIRQKLLSTMENNGARQKIVPIDEIEKHIAKGWEFVAALPNGKAIIKLPA
;
A
#
# COMPACT_ATOMS: atom_id res chain seq x y z
N ARG A 1 57.89 14.60 21.51
CA ARG A 1 57.07 15.51 20.68
C ARG A 1 55.62 15.38 21.15
N ARG A 2 55.03 16.41 21.79
CA ARG A 2 53.60 16.40 22.14
C ARG A 2 52.80 16.97 20.97
N GLU A 3 51.91 16.18 20.38
CA GLU A 3 50.97 16.67 19.37
C GLU A 3 49.92 17.57 20.01
N LEU A 4 49.85 18.82 19.54
CA LEU A 4 48.79 19.77 19.88
C LEU A 4 47.63 19.56 18.90
N LYS A 5 46.56 18.89 19.33
CA LYS A 5 45.30 18.83 18.60
C LYS A 5 44.48 20.09 18.91
N VAL A 6 44.56 21.09 18.04
CA VAL A 6 43.74 22.30 18.14
C VAL A 6 42.40 22.07 17.42
N LYS A 7 41.28 22.14 18.16
CA LYS A 7 39.93 22.15 17.57
C LYS A 7 39.62 23.56 17.08
N ILE A 8 39.79 23.81 15.79
CA ILE A 8 39.39 25.06 15.15
C ILE A 8 37.87 25.01 14.90
N LYS A 9 37.10 25.85 15.59
CA LYS A 9 35.67 26.03 15.32
C LYS A 9 35.51 27.01 14.16
N ILE A 10 35.29 26.49 12.96
CA ILE A 10 35.00 27.32 11.77
C ILE A 10 33.51 27.67 11.80
N ARG A 11 33.19 28.97 11.87
CA ARG A 11 31.82 29.48 11.84
C ARG A 11 31.22 29.19 10.46
N GLY A 12 30.15 28.39 10.42
CA GLY A 12 29.49 27.97 9.18
C GLY A 12 30.09 26.73 8.50
N ALA A 13 30.94 25.94 9.19
CA ALA A 13 31.45 24.67 8.62
C ALA A 13 30.36 23.63 8.36
N ASP A 14 29.30 23.64 9.15
CA ASP A 14 28.11 22.79 8.97
C ASP A 14 27.03 23.48 8.12
N ASP A 15 27.28 24.73 7.71
CA ASP A 15 26.36 25.50 6.88
C ASP A 15 26.39 24.92 5.47
N THR A 16 25.25 24.41 5.04
CA THR A 16 25.08 23.78 3.73
C THR A 16 24.22 24.72 2.90
N PRO A 17 24.78 25.78 2.30
CA PRO A 17 24.02 26.82 1.62
C PRO A 17 23.12 26.28 0.50
N THR A 18 23.46 25.12 -0.08
CA THR A 18 22.63 24.43 -1.08
C THR A 18 21.38 23.74 -0.52
N LEU A 19 21.26 23.56 0.80
CA LEU A 19 20.08 22.98 1.47
C LEU A 19 19.11 24.04 1.98
N ARG A 20 19.51 25.32 2.07
CA ARG A 20 18.70 26.39 2.69
C ARG A 20 17.35 26.62 2.00
N ASP A 21 17.32 26.47 0.67
CA ASP A 21 16.11 26.64 -0.15
C ASP A 21 15.53 25.30 -0.65
N GLU A 22 16.13 24.16 -0.27
CA GLU A 22 15.67 22.83 -0.68
C GLU A 22 14.49 22.39 0.19
N ARG A 23 13.29 22.36 -0.40
CA ARG A 23 12.08 21.85 0.25
C ARG A 23 11.72 20.44 -0.21
N ILE A 24 10.90 19.77 0.60
CA ILE A 24 10.32 18.48 0.23
C ILE A 24 9.34 18.66 -0.94
N PRO A 25 9.44 17.84 -2.01
CA PRO A 25 8.50 17.87 -3.12
C PRO A 25 7.07 17.56 -2.68
N ALA A 26 6.09 18.20 -3.30
CA ALA A 26 4.71 17.74 -3.24
C ALA A 26 4.50 16.52 -4.16
N LYS A 27 3.41 15.76 -3.97
CA LYS A 27 3.11 14.55 -4.77
C LYS A 27 3.10 14.81 -6.28
N ASN A 28 2.45 15.89 -6.72
CA ASN A 28 2.38 16.29 -8.13
C ASN A 28 3.76 16.69 -8.71
N GLU A 29 4.65 17.23 -7.88
CA GLU A 29 6.01 17.56 -8.29
C GLU A 29 6.88 16.32 -8.39
N LEU A 30 6.74 15.39 -7.44
CA LEU A 30 7.37 14.07 -7.53
C LEU A 30 6.89 13.32 -8.79
N LEU A 31 5.60 13.36 -9.11
CA LEU A 31 5.05 12.79 -10.34
C LEU A 31 5.75 13.39 -11.57
N ARG A 32 5.89 14.71 -11.65
CA ARG A 32 6.63 15.37 -12.74
C ARG A 32 8.07 14.87 -12.87
N VAL A 33 8.77 14.67 -11.74
CA VAL A 33 10.13 14.11 -11.73
C VAL A 33 10.13 12.68 -12.29
N LEU A 34 9.23 11.82 -11.81
CA LEU A 34 9.11 10.43 -12.25
C LEU A 34 8.81 10.34 -13.76
N LEU A 35 7.86 11.13 -14.26
CA LEU A 35 7.47 11.16 -15.67
C LEU A 35 8.57 11.75 -16.57
N SER A 36 9.40 12.67 -16.06
CA SER A 36 10.50 13.26 -16.83
C SER A 36 11.68 12.31 -17.05
N GLY A 37 11.89 11.35 -16.15
CA GLY A 37 12.95 10.35 -16.24
C GLY A 37 12.70 9.26 -17.29
N ASP A 38 13.79 8.65 -17.78
CA ASP A 38 13.70 7.38 -18.52
C ASP A 38 13.32 6.24 -17.56
N ARG A 39 12.99 5.05 -18.10
CA ARG A 39 12.56 3.89 -17.28
C ARG A 39 13.51 3.59 -16.13
N LYS A 40 14.82 3.72 -16.37
CA LYS A 40 15.86 3.50 -15.36
C LYS A 40 15.82 4.56 -14.26
N ALA A 41 15.84 5.84 -14.63
CA ALA A 41 15.83 6.95 -13.68
C ALA A 41 14.52 6.95 -12.88
N ARG A 42 13.40 6.63 -13.52
CA ARG A 42 12.08 6.51 -12.89
C ARG A 42 12.05 5.37 -11.87
N ALA A 43 12.51 4.17 -12.22
CA ALA A 43 12.61 3.04 -11.29
C ALA A 43 13.53 3.36 -10.11
N ALA A 44 14.70 3.96 -10.36
CA ALA A 44 15.62 4.38 -9.31
C ALA A 44 15.02 5.44 -8.38
N ALA A 45 14.34 6.46 -8.95
CA ALA A 45 13.66 7.49 -8.18
C ALA A 45 12.53 6.91 -7.32
N ALA A 46 11.74 5.97 -7.86
CA ALA A 46 10.67 5.29 -7.14
C ALA A 46 11.18 4.45 -5.96
N LEU A 47 12.27 3.71 -6.14
CA LEU A 47 12.90 2.96 -5.05
C LEU A 47 13.41 3.87 -3.91
N VAL A 48 13.82 5.09 -4.23
CA VAL A 48 14.24 6.06 -3.22
C VAL A 48 13.04 6.74 -2.57
N ALA A 49 12.08 7.20 -3.37
CA ALA A 49 10.94 8.00 -2.92
C ALA A 49 9.83 7.20 -2.23
N PHE A 50 9.65 5.93 -2.62
CA PHE A 50 8.58 5.09 -2.12
C PHE A 50 9.08 4.00 -1.19
N ALA A 51 10.31 3.50 -1.33
CA ALA A 51 10.87 2.51 -0.39
C ALA A 51 11.87 3.11 0.60
N GLY A 52 12.20 4.40 0.47
CA GLY A 52 13.13 5.04 1.39
C GLY A 52 14.51 4.41 1.33
N LEU A 53 14.98 3.97 0.15
CA LEU A 53 16.33 3.41 -0.01
C LEU A 53 17.40 4.50 -0.11
N ARG A 54 18.64 4.17 0.25
CA ARG A 54 19.79 5.05 -0.01
C ARG A 54 20.22 4.85 -1.45
N LEU A 55 20.81 5.88 -2.07
CA LEU A 55 21.37 5.74 -3.41
C LEU A 55 22.41 4.60 -3.45
N GLU A 56 23.25 4.53 -2.42
CA GLU A 56 24.27 3.49 -2.27
C GLU A 56 23.68 2.08 -2.12
N THR A 57 22.45 1.95 -1.62
CA THR A 57 21.74 0.66 -1.60
C THR A 57 21.39 0.19 -3.00
N LEU A 58 21.10 1.10 -3.93
CA LEU A 58 20.83 0.74 -5.33
C LEU A 58 22.09 0.34 -6.09
N GLY A 59 23.25 0.77 -5.61
CA GLY A 59 24.55 0.44 -6.18
C GLY A 59 25.65 1.24 -5.49
N ASP A 60 26.69 0.55 -5.04
CA ASP A 60 27.77 1.11 -4.22
C ASP A 60 28.69 2.07 -5.01
N TYR A 61 29.66 2.69 -4.34
CA TYR A 61 30.60 3.59 -5.01
C TYR A 61 31.56 2.86 -5.98
N GLY A 62 31.86 1.59 -5.71
CA GLY A 62 32.78 0.77 -6.52
C GLY A 62 32.15 0.19 -7.79
N GLY A 63 30.83 0.16 -7.87
CA GLY A 63 30.06 -0.62 -8.84
C GLY A 63 30.22 -2.13 -8.63
N THR A 64 30.50 -2.56 -7.40
CA THR A 64 30.81 -3.95 -7.03
C THR A 64 29.61 -4.70 -6.47
N ASP A 65 28.73 -4.00 -5.76
CA ASP A 65 27.46 -4.54 -5.25
C ASP A 65 26.32 -3.51 -5.33
N GLY A 66 25.08 -3.97 -5.12
CA GLY A 66 23.87 -3.15 -5.11
C GLY A 66 22.61 -4.02 -4.94
N LEU A 67 21.44 -3.37 -4.95
CA LEU A 67 20.16 -4.07 -4.85
C LEU A 67 19.97 -5.05 -6.00
N ARG A 68 19.63 -6.30 -5.68
CA ARG A 68 19.47 -7.42 -6.63
C ARG A 68 18.00 -7.81 -6.79
N ALA A 69 17.68 -8.54 -7.86
CA ALA A 69 16.35 -9.10 -8.06
C ALA A 69 15.91 -9.99 -6.90
N GLY A 70 16.83 -10.79 -6.35
CA GLY A 70 16.59 -11.65 -5.19
C GLY A 70 16.37 -10.90 -3.87
N ASP A 71 16.68 -9.60 -3.81
CA ASP A 71 16.38 -8.76 -2.65
C ASP A 71 14.90 -8.34 -2.61
N LEU A 72 14.12 -8.62 -3.67
CA LEU A 72 12.67 -8.47 -3.72
C LEU A 72 12.03 -9.87 -3.78
N PRO A 73 11.88 -10.57 -2.64
CA PRO A 73 11.50 -11.99 -2.63
C PRO A 73 10.07 -12.28 -3.13
N GLU A 74 9.25 -11.24 -3.25
CA GLU A 74 7.87 -11.31 -3.74
C GLU A 74 7.78 -10.96 -5.24
N MET A 75 8.91 -10.70 -5.90
CA MET A 75 9.00 -10.48 -7.33
C MET A 75 9.32 -11.79 -8.05
N ARG A 76 8.49 -12.16 -9.03
CA ARG A 76 8.66 -13.36 -9.86
C ARG A 76 8.79 -13.02 -11.33
N LEU A 77 9.50 -13.87 -12.06
CA LEU A 77 9.60 -13.82 -13.51
C LEU A 77 8.60 -14.81 -14.13
N ALA A 78 7.57 -14.30 -14.78
CA ALA A 78 6.59 -15.10 -15.53
C ALA A 78 6.90 -14.96 -17.03
N GLY A 79 7.90 -15.71 -17.50
CA GLY A 79 8.40 -15.64 -18.87
C GLY A 79 9.04 -14.27 -19.17
N ARG A 80 8.34 -13.42 -19.93
CA ARG A 80 8.78 -12.04 -20.24
C ARG A 80 8.16 -10.96 -19.34
N LYS A 81 7.33 -11.36 -18.39
CA LYS A 81 6.64 -10.46 -17.46
C LYS A 81 7.29 -10.51 -16.08
N VAL A 82 7.20 -9.40 -15.36
CA VAL A 82 7.60 -9.30 -13.96
C VAL A 82 6.35 -9.10 -13.11
N GLU A 83 6.11 -10.03 -12.19
CA GLU A 83 4.92 -10.03 -11.33
C GLU A 83 5.35 -9.87 -9.86
N PHE A 84 4.49 -9.23 -9.08
CA PHE A 84 4.68 -9.09 -7.64
C PHE A 84 3.52 -9.80 -6.94
N ASP A 85 3.82 -10.82 -6.14
CA ASP A 85 2.80 -11.68 -5.53
C ASP A 85 2.04 -10.97 -4.42
N ARG A 86 2.71 -10.02 -3.77
CA ARG A 86 2.15 -9.17 -2.72
C ARG A 86 2.59 -7.74 -2.98
N VAL A 87 1.66 -6.84 -2.73
CA VAL A 87 1.86 -5.40 -2.79
C VAL A 87 1.27 -4.80 -1.51
N PRO A 88 1.98 -3.94 -0.78
CA PRO A 88 3.29 -3.38 -1.08
C PRO A 88 4.40 -4.43 -0.92
N ALA A 89 5.35 -4.47 -1.86
CA ALA A 89 6.29 -5.58 -1.98
C ALA A 89 7.47 -5.44 -1.01
N LEU A 90 7.90 -6.54 -0.38
CA LEU A 90 9.05 -6.53 0.52
C LEU A 90 10.34 -6.24 -0.25
N VAL A 91 11.15 -5.32 0.29
CA VAL A 91 12.50 -5.02 -0.21
C VAL A 91 13.50 -5.22 0.91
N VAL A 92 14.36 -6.22 0.75
CA VAL A 92 15.39 -6.58 1.73
C VAL A 92 16.65 -5.77 1.45
N VAL A 93 17.18 -5.10 2.46
CA VAL A 93 18.48 -4.44 2.37
C VAL A 93 19.50 -5.28 3.13
N ARG A 94 20.43 -5.86 2.38
CA ARG A 94 21.53 -6.67 2.91
C ARG A 94 22.49 -5.81 3.76
N GLU A 95 23.20 -6.46 4.67
CA GLU A 95 24.08 -5.79 5.63
C GLU A 95 25.16 -4.95 4.93
N GLU A 96 25.72 -5.47 3.83
CA GLU A 96 26.77 -4.83 3.04
C GLU A 96 26.31 -3.53 2.37
N LEU A 97 24.99 -3.38 2.16
CA LEU A 97 24.36 -2.21 1.55
C LEU A 97 23.80 -1.23 2.59
N SER A 98 23.89 -1.57 3.88
CA SER A 98 23.37 -0.77 4.98
C SER A 98 24.47 0.09 5.57
N LYS A 99 24.25 1.41 5.58
CA LYS A 99 25.13 2.35 6.28
C LYS A 99 25.28 2.01 7.77
N GLY A 100 24.24 1.40 8.37
CA GLY A 100 24.23 1.03 9.77
C GLY A 100 24.92 -0.30 10.09
N GLY A 101 25.45 -1.00 9.07
CA GLY A 101 26.09 -2.31 9.23
C GLY A 101 25.13 -3.37 9.77
N HIS A 102 23.86 -3.33 9.39
CA HIS A 102 22.86 -4.34 9.74
C HIS A 102 21.88 -4.52 8.60
N ARG A 103 21.42 -5.76 8.41
CA ARG A 103 20.31 -6.07 7.50
C ARG A 103 19.03 -5.39 8.00
N TYR A 104 18.18 -4.92 7.11
CA TYR A 104 16.80 -4.50 7.41
C TYR A 104 15.91 -4.74 6.19
N PHE A 105 14.64 -4.36 6.28
CA PHE A 105 13.74 -4.34 5.13
C PHE A 105 12.85 -3.11 5.14
N THR A 106 12.28 -2.83 3.98
CA THR A 106 11.26 -1.81 3.74
C THR A 106 10.23 -2.40 2.78
N PHE A 107 9.24 -1.62 2.38
CA PHE A 107 8.30 -2.01 1.35
C PHE A 107 8.31 -1.05 0.16
N LEU A 108 7.92 -1.56 -1.01
CA LEU A 108 7.73 -0.79 -2.22
C LEU A 108 6.24 -0.68 -2.53
N ALA A 109 5.75 0.55 -2.56
CA ALA A 109 4.39 0.90 -2.94
C ALA A 109 4.02 0.34 -4.33
N GLU A 110 2.71 0.19 -4.59
CA GLU A 110 2.19 -0.35 -5.86
C GLU A 110 2.72 0.43 -7.08
N GLU A 111 2.66 1.76 -7.03
CA GLU A 111 3.19 2.62 -8.09
C GLU A 111 4.68 2.35 -8.36
N GLY A 112 5.46 2.17 -7.28
CA GLY A 112 6.88 1.84 -7.37
C GLY A 112 7.15 0.47 -7.98
N CYS A 113 6.35 -0.54 -7.61
CA CYS A 113 6.39 -1.88 -8.20
C CYS A 113 6.13 -1.80 -9.71
N GLY A 114 5.18 -0.96 -10.14
CA GLY A 114 4.88 -0.70 -11.55
C GLY A 114 6.08 -0.15 -12.34
N TYR A 115 6.78 0.85 -11.79
CA TYR A 115 7.97 1.41 -12.47
C TYR A 115 9.15 0.44 -12.52
N VAL A 116 9.38 -0.33 -11.45
CA VAL A 116 10.42 -1.38 -11.44
C VAL A 116 10.07 -2.46 -12.47
N ARG A 117 8.82 -2.92 -12.50
CA ARG A 117 8.31 -3.88 -13.51
C ARG A 117 8.57 -3.39 -14.92
N GLU A 118 8.13 -2.18 -15.28
CA GLU A 118 8.29 -1.64 -16.63
C GLU A 118 9.78 -1.60 -17.05
N TYR A 119 10.66 -1.21 -16.13
CA TYR A 119 12.09 -1.16 -16.37
C TYR A 119 12.71 -2.56 -16.57
N LEU A 120 12.36 -3.53 -15.73
CA LEU A 120 12.86 -4.89 -15.83
C LEU A 120 12.33 -5.61 -17.09
N GLU A 121 11.07 -5.40 -17.45
CA GLU A 121 10.49 -5.96 -18.68
C GLU A 121 11.09 -5.34 -19.94
N ASP A 122 11.46 -4.05 -19.93
CA ASP A 122 12.25 -3.44 -21.02
C ASP A 122 13.62 -4.13 -21.17
N ARG A 123 14.28 -4.46 -20.06
CA ARG A 123 15.55 -5.20 -20.08
C ARG A 123 15.39 -6.61 -20.65
N ILE A 124 14.36 -7.33 -20.22
CA ILE A 124 14.04 -8.67 -20.74
C ILE A 124 13.74 -8.62 -22.24
N ARG A 125 12.97 -7.63 -22.70
CA ARG A 125 12.68 -7.42 -24.13
C ARG A 125 13.93 -7.15 -24.96
N ARG A 126 14.96 -6.53 -24.37
CA ARG A 126 16.27 -6.33 -25.00
C ARG A 126 17.19 -7.56 -24.92
N GLY A 127 16.67 -8.70 -24.47
CA GLY A 127 17.38 -9.97 -24.42
C GLY A 127 18.15 -10.23 -23.13
N GLU A 128 18.00 -9.40 -22.10
CA GLU A 128 18.61 -9.68 -20.80
C GLU A 128 17.91 -10.84 -20.09
N LYS A 129 18.68 -11.85 -19.64
CA LYS A 129 18.19 -12.92 -18.78
C LYS A 129 18.37 -12.50 -17.32
N LEU A 130 17.28 -12.18 -16.64
CA LEU A 130 17.31 -11.84 -15.22
C LEU A 130 17.45 -13.10 -14.36
N THR A 131 18.30 -13.00 -13.35
CA THR A 131 18.56 -13.99 -12.31
C THR A 131 18.39 -13.33 -10.94
N PRO A 132 18.30 -14.08 -9.83
CA PRO A 132 18.27 -13.50 -8.50
C PRO A 132 19.44 -12.54 -8.22
N ASP A 133 20.62 -12.79 -8.80
CA ASP A 133 21.79 -11.92 -8.64
C ASP A 133 21.83 -10.70 -9.57
N SER A 134 20.88 -10.60 -10.49
CA SER A 134 20.84 -9.49 -11.43
C SER A 134 20.58 -8.16 -10.71
N PRO A 135 21.31 -7.09 -11.02
CA PRO A 135 21.11 -5.79 -10.38
C PRO A 135 19.73 -5.24 -10.73
N ILE A 136 19.02 -4.66 -9.75
CA ILE A 136 17.75 -3.97 -10.01
C ILE A 136 17.97 -2.76 -10.91
N ILE A 137 19.04 -1.99 -10.70
CA ILE A 137 19.43 -0.86 -11.56
C ILE A 137 20.79 -1.16 -12.20
N THR A 138 20.87 -1.13 -13.54
CA THR A 138 22.09 -1.51 -14.28
C THR A 138 22.96 -0.28 -14.60
N PRO A 139 24.28 -0.45 -14.73
CA PRO A 139 25.14 0.59 -15.31
C PRO A 139 24.81 0.80 -16.79
N LYS A 140 24.97 2.04 -17.28
CA LYS A 140 24.65 2.40 -18.68
C LYS A 140 25.54 1.64 -19.67
N LEU A 141 26.84 1.64 -19.39
CA LEU A 141 27.84 0.83 -20.07
C LEU A 141 28.12 -0.32 -19.08
N ARG A 142 27.84 -1.58 -19.44
CA ARG A 142 27.98 -2.77 -18.57
C ARG A 142 29.45 -3.13 -18.29
N MET A 143 30.27 -2.13 -17.98
CA MET A 143 31.68 -2.26 -17.60
C MET A 143 31.88 -2.69 -16.14
N LYS A 144 30.83 -2.59 -15.33
CA LYS A 144 30.78 -2.97 -13.93
C LYS A 144 29.56 -3.87 -13.72
N PRO A 145 29.58 -4.78 -12.74
CA PRO A 145 28.42 -5.61 -12.43
C PRO A 145 27.24 -4.77 -11.91
N PHE A 146 27.53 -3.72 -11.11
CA PHE A 146 26.51 -2.83 -10.55
C PHE A 146 26.70 -1.38 -11.00
N VAL A 147 25.61 -0.62 -10.96
CA VAL A 147 25.66 0.83 -11.19
C VAL A 147 26.34 1.50 -10.01
N ARG A 148 27.13 2.56 -10.25
CA ARG A 148 27.74 3.33 -9.15
C ARG A 148 26.74 4.29 -8.52
N THR A 149 26.87 4.56 -7.21
CA THR A 149 26.09 5.57 -6.48
C THR A 149 26.01 6.90 -7.23
N ILE A 150 27.15 7.38 -7.75
CA ILE A 150 27.25 8.62 -8.52
C ILE A 150 26.39 8.61 -9.79
N ASN A 151 26.34 7.47 -10.49
CA ASN A 151 25.58 7.33 -11.73
C ASN A 151 24.07 7.22 -11.47
N ILE A 152 23.66 6.68 -10.31
CA ILE A 152 22.27 6.71 -9.85
C ILE A 152 21.87 8.15 -9.54
N GLY A 153 22.70 8.85 -8.75
CA GLY A 153 22.49 10.26 -8.44
C GLY A 153 22.38 11.12 -9.69
N ASP A 154 23.24 10.91 -10.68
CA ASP A 154 23.19 11.62 -11.96
C ASP A 154 21.93 11.32 -12.76
N ALA A 155 21.47 10.07 -12.79
CA ALA A 155 20.24 9.69 -13.49
C ALA A 155 19.01 10.39 -12.88
N ILE A 156 18.88 10.36 -11.55
CA ILE A 156 17.81 11.04 -10.82
C ILE A 156 17.92 12.56 -10.99
N ARG A 157 19.12 13.13 -10.84
CA ARG A 157 19.33 14.58 -10.99
C ARG A 157 18.91 15.09 -12.37
N LYS A 158 19.17 14.32 -13.43
CA LYS A 158 18.72 14.66 -14.78
C LYS A 158 17.20 14.68 -14.89
N ALA A 159 16.51 13.71 -14.29
CA ALA A 159 15.05 13.68 -14.24
C ALA A 159 14.49 14.89 -13.46
N VAL A 160 15.07 15.22 -12.30
CA VAL A 160 14.70 16.38 -11.47
C VAL A 160 14.85 17.69 -12.24
N ARG A 161 16.00 17.90 -12.91
CA ARG A 161 16.25 19.10 -13.72
C ARG A 161 15.33 19.22 -14.93
N LYS A 162 15.07 18.10 -15.61
CA LYS A 162 14.12 18.05 -16.74
C LYS A 162 12.69 18.36 -16.30
N ALA A 163 12.34 18.00 -15.08
CA ALA A 163 11.10 18.40 -14.44
C ALA A 163 11.09 19.87 -13.97
N GLY A 164 12.15 20.65 -14.19
CA GLY A 164 12.21 22.07 -13.86
C GLY A 164 12.65 22.39 -12.43
N PHE A 165 13.25 21.44 -11.71
CA PHE A 165 13.65 21.62 -10.31
C PHE A 165 15.18 21.57 -10.12
N GLY A 166 15.67 22.32 -9.12
CA GLY A 166 17.08 22.40 -8.75
C GLY A 166 17.53 21.40 -7.67
N TRP A 167 16.65 20.49 -7.24
CA TRP A 167 16.89 19.64 -6.08
C TRP A 167 17.99 18.59 -6.27
N ARG A 168 18.56 18.15 -5.16
CA ARG A 168 19.48 17.02 -5.09
C ARG A 168 18.67 15.71 -5.08
N PRO A 169 19.21 14.62 -5.63
CA PRO A 169 18.54 13.31 -5.62
C PRO A 169 18.09 12.83 -4.22
N TYR A 170 18.82 13.22 -3.17
CA TYR A 170 18.51 12.82 -1.80
C TYR A 170 17.18 13.39 -1.28
N VAL A 171 16.66 14.45 -1.91
CA VAL A 171 15.34 15.01 -1.57
C VAL A 171 14.22 13.97 -1.68
N LEU A 172 14.38 12.99 -2.57
CA LEU A 172 13.42 11.89 -2.73
C LEU A 172 13.37 10.98 -1.49
N ARG A 173 14.51 10.76 -0.85
CA ARG A 173 14.54 9.98 0.41
C ARG A 173 13.91 10.80 1.55
N SER A 174 14.19 12.10 1.59
CA SER A 174 13.57 12.99 2.55
C SER A 174 12.04 13.09 2.35
N TYR A 175 11.56 12.98 1.11
CA TYR A 175 10.14 12.86 0.79
C TYR A 175 9.52 11.64 1.47
N PHE A 176 10.12 10.46 1.31
CA PHE A 176 9.65 9.22 1.95
C PHE A 176 9.49 9.39 3.47
N ASP A 177 10.55 9.88 4.14
CA ASP A 177 10.54 10.08 5.59
C ASP A 177 9.47 11.09 6.02
N THR A 178 9.35 12.20 5.29
CA THR A 178 8.36 13.26 5.59
C THR A 178 6.93 12.76 5.41
N GLN A 179 6.64 12.03 4.33
CA GLN A 179 5.29 11.49 4.08
C GLN A 179 4.90 10.46 5.13
N LEU A 180 5.83 9.59 5.53
CA LEU A 180 5.56 8.65 6.62
C LEU A 180 5.48 9.33 7.99
N MET A 181 6.19 10.43 8.22
CA MET A 181 5.99 11.25 9.42
C MET A 181 4.58 11.85 9.47
N LEU A 182 4.03 12.27 8.32
CA LEU A 182 2.64 12.72 8.25
C LEU A 182 1.67 11.57 8.54
N ALA A 183 1.90 10.38 7.98
CA ALA A 183 1.09 9.20 8.29
C ALA A 183 1.17 8.78 9.77
N GLU A 184 2.37 8.90 10.38
CA GLU A 184 2.59 8.72 11.82
C GLU A 184 1.75 9.71 12.64
N SER A 185 1.71 10.99 12.25
CA SER A 185 0.88 12.01 12.93
C SER A 185 -0.63 11.73 12.88
N LYS A 186 -1.06 10.86 11.94
CA LYS A 186 -2.43 10.40 11.77
C LYS A 186 -2.69 9.02 12.38
N GLY A 187 -1.72 8.46 13.11
CA GLY A 187 -1.85 7.16 13.77
C GLY A 187 -1.84 5.96 12.84
N LEU A 188 -1.42 6.11 11.58
CA LEU A 188 -1.43 5.01 10.60
C LEU A 188 -0.21 4.10 10.70
N VAL A 189 0.92 4.67 11.13
CA VAL A 189 2.24 4.01 11.23
C VAL A 189 2.91 4.41 12.54
N LEU A 190 3.58 3.46 13.18
CA LEU A 190 4.41 3.70 14.35
C LEU A 190 5.74 4.35 13.96
N ARG A 191 6.26 5.25 14.81
CA ARG A 191 7.57 5.87 14.63
C ARG A 191 8.67 4.84 14.40
N ASP A 192 8.67 3.75 15.17
CA ASP A 192 9.70 2.72 15.09
C ASP A 192 9.67 1.98 13.75
N TYR A 193 8.49 1.83 13.13
CA TYR A 193 8.37 1.23 11.79
C TYR A 193 9.00 2.14 10.75
N ARG A 194 8.68 3.44 10.79
CA ARG A 194 9.30 4.46 9.93
C ARG A 194 10.83 4.48 10.08
N GLN A 195 11.34 4.49 11.32
CA GLN A 195 12.78 4.48 11.58
C GLN A 195 13.44 3.19 11.08
N PHE A 196 12.80 2.04 11.29
CA PHE A 196 13.29 0.75 10.79
C PHE A 196 13.38 0.71 9.26
N TRP A 197 12.33 1.16 8.54
CA TRP A 197 12.34 1.23 7.07
C TRP A 197 13.39 2.20 6.52
N MET A 198 13.76 3.22 7.30
CA MET A 198 14.88 4.12 7.01
C MET A 198 16.27 3.49 7.30
N GLY A 199 16.31 2.26 7.81
CA GLY A 199 17.55 1.59 8.23
C GLY A 199 18.25 2.33 9.36
N HIS A 200 17.47 2.95 10.26
CA HIS A 200 17.99 3.57 11.48
C HIS A 200 18.02 2.54 12.61
N LYS A 201 19.02 2.68 13.50
CA LYS A 201 19.07 1.88 14.72
C LYS A 201 17.94 2.29 15.66
N GLY A 202 17.34 1.30 16.31
CA GLY A 202 16.25 1.48 17.26
C GLY A 202 15.81 0.13 17.83
N ASP A 203 14.77 0.14 18.65
CA ASP A 203 14.34 -1.06 19.39
C ASP A 203 13.94 -2.21 18.47
N ILE A 204 13.29 -1.90 17.34
CA ILE A 204 12.92 -2.91 16.33
C ILE A 204 14.14 -3.48 15.64
N GLU A 205 15.13 -2.64 15.30
CA GLU A 205 16.36 -3.10 14.69
C GLU A 205 17.14 -4.00 15.66
N ALA A 206 17.22 -3.63 16.94
CA ALA A 206 17.82 -4.46 17.97
C ALA A 206 17.15 -5.84 18.05
N ARG A 207 15.80 -5.88 18.06
CA ARG A 207 15.04 -7.15 18.03
C ARG A 207 15.28 -7.95 16.75
N TYR A 208 15.34 -7.29 15.60
CA TYR A 208 15.60 -7.95 14.32
C TYR A 208 16.98 -8.61 14.31
N THR A 209 17.99 -7.87 14.75
CA THR A 209 19.38 -8.32 14.81
C THR A 209 19.57 -9.44 15.83
N THR A 210 19.00 -9.33 17.03
CA THR A 210 19.08 -10.41 18.04
C THR A 210 18.36 -11.69 17.61
N ASN A 211 17.29 -11.58 16.80
CA ASN A 211 16.56 -12.72 16.24
C ASN A 211 17.17 -13.24 14.92
N LYS A 212 18.51 -13.24 14.78
CA LYS A 212 19.23 -13.73 13.59
C LYS A 212 18.76 -13.06 12.29
N HIS A 213 18.53 -11.75 12.35
CA HIS A 213 18.02 -10.93 11.24
C HIS A 213 16.67 -11.42 10.71
N ARG A 214 15.75 -11.78 11.62
CA ARG A 214 14.36 -12.16 11.30
C ARG A 214 13.41 -11.57 12.33
N LEU A 215 12.34 -10.92 11.86
CA LEU A 215 11.19 -10.60 12.72
C LEU A 215 10.18 -11.77 12.65
N PRO A 216 9.36 -11.96 13.69
CA PRO A 216 8.19 -12.84 13.59
C PRO A 216 7.32 -12.43 12.39
N GLY A 217 6.74 -13.41 11.69
CA GLY A 217 5.96 -13.16 10.48
C GLY A 217 4.79 -12.20 10.71
N GLU A 218 4.12 -12.31 11.86
CA GLU A 218 3.04 -11.41 12.26
C GLU A 218 3.49 -9.94 12.35
N VAL A 219 4.72 -9.69 12.84
CA VAL A 219 5.27 -8.32 12.91
C VAL A 219 5.55 -7.80 11.50
N VAL A 220 6.07 -8.63 10.60
CA VAL A 220 6.31 -8.23 9.20
C VAL A 220 4.98 -7.88 8.52
N GLU A 221 3.93 -8.66 8.73
CA GLU A 221 2.62 -8.38 8.15
C GLU A 221 1.92 -7.17 8.78
N ASP A 222 2.08 -6.93 10.08
CA ASP A 222 1.60 -5.69 10.71
C ASP A 222 2.34 -4.45 10.14
N MET A 223 3.66 -4.53 9.99
CA MET A 223 4.44 -3.49 9.31
C MET A 223 3.97 -3.28 7.87
N ARG A 224 3.67 -4.36 7.13
CA ARG A 224 3.13 -4.25 5.77
C ARG A 224 1.76 -3.57 5.76
N ALA A 225 0.86 -3.94 6.67
CA ALA A 225 -0.46 -3.34 6.79
C ALA A 225 -0.36 -1.84 7.15
N ALA A 226 0.56 -1.47 8.04
CA ALA A 226 0.83 -0.08 8.38
C ALA A 226 1.37 0.72 7.17
N TYR A 227 2.30 0.13 6.42
CA TYR A 227 2.79 0.71 5.17
C TYR A 227 1.66 0.85 4.14
N GLN A 228 0.81 -0.18 3.98
CA GLN A 228 -0.33 -0.18 3.06
C GLN A 228 -1.28 0.98 3.33
N ARG A 229 -1.65 1.21 4.60
CA ARG A 229 -2.48 2.35 5.00
C ARG A 229 -1.81 3.71 4.73
N SER A 230 -0.49 3.75 4.71
CA SER A 230 0.29 4.98 4.49
C SER A 230 0.59 5.25 3.01
N GLN A 231 0.25 4.34 2.10
CA GLN A 231 0.53 4.51 0.67
C GLN A 231 -0.13 5.76 0.10
N GLU A 232 -1.28 6.18 0.64
CA GLU A 232 -1.95 7.41 0.21
C GLU A 232 -1.04 8.64 0.34
N TYR A 233 -0.11 8.68 1.31
CA TYR A 233 0.85 9.77 1.50
C TYR A 233 2.05 9.67 0.57
N LEU A 234 2.47 8.44 0.24
CA LEU A 234 3.67 8.19 -0.55
C LEU A 234 3.41 8.33 -2.06
N GLN A 235 2.36 7.67 -2.56
CA GLN A 235 2.09 7.58 -3.98
C GLN A 235 1.71 8.92 -4.59
N THR A 236 2.02 9.06 -5.87
CA THR A 236 1.75 10.25 -6.67
C THR A 236 0.61 10.04 -7.66
N ALA A 237 0.37 8.80 -8.06
CA ALA A 237 -0.92 8.41 -8.58
C ALA A 237 -1.94 8.64 -7.46
N ALA A 238 -3.00 9.41 -7.76
CA ALA A 238 -4.17 9.30 -6.92
C ALA A 238 -4.56 7.82 -6.89
N PRO A 239 -4.95 7.24 -5.75
CA PRO A 239 -5.81 6.07 -5.82
C PRO A 239 -6.89 6.41 -6.84
N GLU A 240 -7.30 5.46 -7.68
CA GLU A 240 -8.68 5.53 -8.13
C GLU A 240 -9.48 5.57 -6.82
N THR A 241 -9.80 6.75 -6.31
CA THR A 241 -10.94 6.93 -5.44
C THR A 241 -11.99 6.18 -6.24
N PRO A 242 -12.56 5.07 -5.73
CA PRO A 242 -13.65 4.45 -6.44
C PRO A 242 -14.58 5.63 -6.71
N SER A 243 -14.91 5.85 -7.99
CA SER A 243 -15.74 7.00 -8.38
C SER A 243 -16.90 7.06 -7.38
N GLY A 244 -17.45 8.25 -7.08
CA GLY A 244 -18.61 8.33 -6.19
C GLY A 244 -19.67 7.26 -6.56
N GLU A 245 -19.75 6.94 -7.86
CA GLU A 245 -20.44 5.79 -8.45
C GLU A 245 -19.95 4.42 -7.94
N LYS A 246 -18.69 4.00 -8.04
CA LYS A 246 -18.21 2.70 -7.50
C LYS A 246 -18.46 2.55 -5.98
N ILE A 247 -18.31 3.62 -5.20
CA ILE A 247 -18.64 3.60 -3.75
C ILE A 247 -20.15 3.43 -3.56
N MET A 248 -20.94 4.20 -4.30
CA MET A 248 -22.40 4.13 -4.27
C MET A 248 -22.91 2.76 -4.74
N GLU A 249 -22.29 2.17 -5.75
CA GLU A 249 -22.59 0.85 -6.30
C GLU A 249 -22.38 -0.23 -5.24
N GLY A 250 -21.19 -0.23 -4.60
CA GLY A 250 -20.88 -1.15 -3.51
C GLY A 250 -21.87 -1.01 -2.35
N PHE A 251 -22.19 0.23 -1.97
CA PHE A 251 -23.16 0.52 -0.91
C PHE A 251 -24.58 0.04 -1.25
N LYS A 252 -25.08 0.32 -2.46
CA LYS A 252 -26.40 -0.13 -2.94
C LYS A 252 -26.49 -1.65 -3.02
N LYS A 253 -25.45 -2.33 -3.52
CA LYS A 253 -25.37 -3.81 -3.55
C LYS A 253 -25.42 -4.39 -2.14
N GLN A 254 -24.69 -3.81 -1.19
CA GLN A 254 -24.66 -4.28 0.18
C GLN A 254 -26.00 -4.09 0.91
N LEU A 255 -26.71 -2.98 0.68
CA LEU A 255 -28.07 -2.78 1.19
C LEU A 255 -29.08 -3.79 0.63
N LEU A 256 -28.96 -4.19 -0.64
CA LEU A 256 -29.82 -5.23 -1.21
C LEU A 256 -29.57 -6.60 -0.57
N LEU A 257 -28.30 -6.96 -0.33
CA LEU A 257 -27.97 -8.20 0.39
C LEU A 257 -28.57 -8.20 1.81
N VAL A 258 -28.46 -7.08 2.53
CA VAL A 258 -29.06 -6.91 3.86
C VAL A 258 -30.60 -6.99 3.80
N ALA A 259 -31.21 -6.49 2.72
CA ALA A 259 -32.65 -6.60 2.48
C ALA A 259 -33.12 -8.01 2.09
N GLY A 260 -32.21 -8.99 1.97
CA GLY A 260 -32.52 -10.40 1.71
C GLY A 260 -32.51 -10.78 0.23
N PHE A 261 -31.88 -10.00 -0.64
CA PHE A 261 -31.60 -10.42 -2.02
C PHE A 261 -30.42 -11.39 -2.05
N LYS A 262 -30.45 -12.36 -2.98
CA LYS A 262 -29.33 -13.31 -3.15
C LYS A 262 -28.17 -12.65 -3.91
N PRO A 263 -26.91 -13.05 -3.66
CA PRO A 263 -25.75 -12.53 -4.38
C PRO A 263 -25.90 -12.55 -5.90
N ASP A 264 -26.34 -13.68 -6.47
CA ASP A 264 -26.52 -13.85 -7.92
C ASP A 264 -27.63 -12.96 -8.51
N GLU A 265 -28.60 -12.53 -7.69
CA GLU A 265 -29.65 -11.58 -8.08
C GLU A 265 -29.10 -10.16 -8.10
N VAL A 266 -28.33 -9.80 -7.07
CA VAL A 266 -27.71 -8.47 -6.93
C VAL A 266 -26.66 -8.21 -8.03
N GLU A 267 -25.91 -9.22 -8.45
CA GLU A 267 -24.94 -9.07 -9.55
C GLU A 267 -25.58 -8.75 -10.90
N LYS A 268 -26.82 -9.21 -11.13
CA LYS A 268 -27.55 -8.97 -12.37
C LYS A 268 -28.30 -7.63 -12.36
N MET A 269 -28.31 -6.92 -11.24
CA MET A 269 -29.00 -5.64 -11.10
C MET A 269 -28.12 -4.47 -11.51
N ASP A 270 -28.65 -3.60 -12.37
CA ASP A 270 -28.07 -2.29 -12.63
C ASP A 270 -28.41 -1.31 -11.49
N VAL A 271 -27.63 -1.37 -10.42
CA VAL A 271 -27.83 -0.51 -9.24
C VAL A 271 -27.44 0.95 -9.45
N LEU A 272 -26.66 1.24 -10.50
CA LEU A 272 -26.22 2.59 -10.83
C LEU A 272 -27.22 3.32 -11.72
N GLY A 273 -27.85 2.61 -12.66
CA GLY A 273 -28.94 3.14 -13.46
C GLY A 273 -30.26 3.33 -12.70
N MET A 274 -30.43 2.67 -11.54
CA MET A 274 -31.62 2.82 -10.69
C MET A 274 -31.61 4.15 -9.93
N GLY A 275 -32.66 4.94 -10.15
CA GLY A 275 -32.96 6.13 -9.33
C GLY A 275 -33.22 5.76 -7.86
N ASP A 276 -32.98 6.70 -6.96
CA ASP A 276 -33.02 6.42 -5.52
C ASP A 276 -34.42 6.03 -5.02
N GLU A 277 -35.48 6.58 -5.61
CA GLU A 277 -36.86 6.20 -5.29
C GLU A 277 -37.17 4.76 -5.71
N GLU A 278 -36.73 4.35 -6.90
CA GLU A 278 -36.88 2.99 -7.40
C GLU A 278 -36.11 2.00 -6.52
N PHE A 279 -34.88 2.36 -6.14
CA PHE A 279 -34.03 1.56 -5.28
C PHE A 279 -34.66 1.35 -3.89
N GLN A 280 -35.15 2.41 -3.26
CA GLN A 280 -35.85 2.33 -1.97
C GLN A 280 -37.14 1.50 -2.06
N ALA A 281 -37.88 1.63 -3.17
CA ALA A 281 -39.10 0.84 -3.40
C ALA A 281 -38.79 -0.66 -3.47
N LYS A 282 -37.71 -1.07 -4.15
CA LYS A 282 -37.29 -2.48 -4.21
C LYS A 282 -36.86 -3.04 -2.86
N ILE A 283 -36.11 -2.27 -2.08
CA ILE A 283 -35.73 -2.67 -0.72
C ILE A 283 -36.98 -2.85 0.14
N ARG A 284 -37.91 -1.88 0.11
CA ARG A 284 -39.17 -1.96 0.86
C ARG A 284 -40.01 -3.15 0.40
N GLN A 285 -40.16 -3.36 -0.90
CA GLN A 285 -40.92 -4.49 -1.46
C GLN A 285 -40.34 -5.83 -1.02
N LYS A 286 -39.00 -5.99 -1.07
CA LYS A 286 -38.37 -7.23 -0.63
C LYS A 286 -38.56 -7.45 0.86
N LEU A 287 -38.28 -6.44 1.69
CA LEU A 287 -38.49 -6.50 3.14
C LEU A 287 -39.96 -6.79 3.50
N LEU A 288 -40.92 -6.17 2.80
CA LEU A 288 -42.35 -6.40 2.97
C LEU A 288 -42.78 -7.78 2.48
N SER A 289 -42.16 -8.32 1.41
CA SER A 289 -42.42 -9.67 0.92
C SER A 289 -41.85 -10.76 1.84
N THR A 290 -40.73 -10.49 2.52
CA THR A 290 -40.18 -11.35 3.56
C THR A 290 -41.00 -11.27 4.86
N MET A 291 -41.77 -10.18 5.04
CA MET A 291 -42.82 -10.04 6.05
C MET A 291 -44.13 -10.64 5.54
N GLU A 292 -44.19 -11.98 5.40
CA GLU A 292 -45.38 -12.77 5.00
C GLU A 292 -46.61 -12.65 5.93
N ASN A 293 -46.75 -11.56 6.68
CA ASN A 293 -47.90 -11.30 7.52
C ASN A 293 -48.56 -9.95 7.22
N ASN A 294 -48.38 -9.37 6.02
CA ASN A 294 -49.20 -8.26 5.50
C ASN A 294 -49.36 -7.06 6.47
N GLY A 295 -48.34 -6.78 7.30
CA GLY A 295 -48.41 -5.80 8.39
C GLY A 295 -49.42 -6.12 9.52
N ALA A 296 -50.12 -7.24 9.43
CA ALA A 296 -51.06 -7.73 10.43
C ALA A 296 -50.28 -8.32 11.62
N ARG A 297 -50.41 -7.68 12.78
CA ARG A 297 -49.89 -8.17 14.06
C ARG A 297 -50.59 -9.44 14.56
N GLN A 298 -51.64 -9.90 13.87
CA GLN A 298 -52.43 -11.07 14.23
C GLN A 298 -52.70 -11.95 13.00
N LYS A 299 -52.76 -13.26 13.19
CA LYS A 299 -53.23 -14.21 12.18
C LYS A 299 -54.02 -15.36 12.80
N ILE A 300 -54.86 -16.00 11.97
CA ILE A 300 -55.68 -17.15 12.35
C ILE A 300 -54.99 -18.42 11.86
N VAL A 301 -54.74 -19.36 12.77
CA VAL A 301 -54.09 -20.65 12.50
C VAL A 301 -54.97 -21.81 12.98
N PRO A 302 -54.85 -23.02 12.43
CA PRO A 302 -55.45 -24.22 13.02
C PRO A 302 -54.97 -24.47 14.47
N ILE A 303 -55.83 -25.05 15.33
CA ILE A 303 -55.50 -25.27 16.75
C ILE A 303 -54.28 -26.18 16.94
N ASP A 304 -54.11 -27.17 16.07
CA ASP A 304 -52.98 -28.10 16.05
C ASP A 304 -51.64 -27.45 15.65
N GLU A 305 -51.67 -26.25 15.07
CA GLU A 305 -50.46 -25.50 14.71
C GLU A 305 -50.03 -24.47 15.78
N ILE A 306 -50.81 -24.29 16.85
CA ILE A 306 -50.54 -23.29 17.89
C ILE A 306 -49.17 -23.50 18.52
N GLU A 307 -48.84 -24.72 18.94
CA GLU A 307 -47.56 -25.04 19.61
C GLU A 307 -46.36 -24.67 18.73
N LYS A 308 -46.45 -24.97 17.44
CA LYS A 308 -45.41 -24.64 16.44
C LYS A 308 -45.22 -23.13 16.30
N HIS A 309 -46.29 -22.35 16.40
CA HIS A 309 -46.22 -20.90 16.30
C HIS A 309 -45.74 -20.24 17.60
N ILE A 310 -46.14 -20.76 18.76
CA ILE A 310 -45.60 -20.32 20.06
C ILE A 310 -44.08 -20.53 20.12
N ALA A 311 -43.58 -21.68 19.66
CA ALA A 311 -42.14 -21.95 19.58
C ALA A 311 -41.37 -20.97 18.66
N LYS A 312 -42.07 -20.31 17.73
CA LYS A 312 -41.53 -19.28 16.82
C LYS A 312 -41.74 -17.86 17.33
N GLY A 313 -42.12 -17.69 18.59
CA GLY A 313 -42.25 -16.38 19.24
C GLY A 313 -43.60 -15.68 19.03
N TRP A 314 -44.68 -16.42 18.75
CA TRP A 314 -46.04 -15.86 18.68
C TRP A 314 -46.79 -16.05 20.01
N GLU A 315 -47.63 -15.10 20.38
CA GLU A 315 -48.51 -15.17 21.54
C GLU A 315 -49.91 -15.67 21.14
N PHE A 316 -50.43 -16.64 21.88
CA PHE A 316 -51.82 -17.08 21.74
C PHE A 316 -52.79 -16.02 22.31
N VAL A 317 -53.87 -15.75 21.59
CA VAL A 317 -54.90 -14.77 22.00
C VAL A 317 -56.21 -15.46 22.38
N ALA A 318 -56.80 -16.22 21.46
CA ALA A 318 -58.10 -16.85 21.68
C ALA A 318 -58.36 -18.01 20.69
N ALA A 319 -59.16 -18.99 21.12
CA ALA A 319 -59.67 -20.06 20.26
C ALA A 319 -61.02 -19.66 19.64
N LEU A 320 -61.23 -20.05 18.37
CA LEU A 320 -62.46 -19.85 17.62
C LEU A 320 -63.29 -21.14 17.59
N PRO A 321 -64.64 -21.07 17.52
CA PRO A 321 -65.51 -22.24 17.56
C PRO A 321 -65.36 -23.22 16.39
N ASN A 322 -64.59 -22.84 15.37
CA ASN A 322 -64.39 -23.59 14.12
C ASN A 322 -63.05 -24.34 14.07
N GLY A 323 -62.44 -24.63 15.23
CA GLY A 323 -61.18 -25.38 15.31
C GLY A 323 -59.93 -24.55 14.92
N LYS A 324 -60.03 -23.22 14.93
CA LYS A 324 -58.92 -22.29 14.65
C LYS A 324 -58.60 -21.45 15.89
N ALA A 325 -57.47 -20.76 15.88
CA ALA A 325 -57.03 -19.86 16.93
C ALA A 325 -56.41 -18.59 16.37
N ILE A 326 -56.56 -17.50 17.12
CA ILE A 326 -55.92 -16.21 16.84
C ILE A 326 -54.59 -16.17 17.60
N ILE A 327 -53.51 -15.87 16.88
CA ILE A 327 -52.17 -15.64 17.45
C ILE A 327 -51.67 -14.26 17.03
N LYS A 328 -50.79 -13.66 17.83
CA LYS A 328 -50.22 -12.32 17.59
C LYS A 328 -48.72 -12.25 17.82
N LEU A 329 -48.06 -11.21 17.32
CA LEU A 329 -46.67 -10.92 17.67
C LEU A 329 -46.59 -10.33 19.10
N PRO A 330 -45.50 -10.61 19.86
CA PRO A 330 -45.24 -9.98 21.15
C PRO A 330 -45.18 -8.45 20.98
N ALA A 331 -45.71 -7.72 21.97
CA ALA A 331 -45.84 -6.26 21.91
C ALA A 331 -44.51 -5.52 21.95
#